data_AF-A0A965GQN7-F1
#
_entry.id   AF-A0A965GQN7-F1
#
_cell.length_a   1.000
_cell.length_b   1.000
_cell.length_c   1.000
_cell.angle_alpha   90.00
_cell.angle_beta   90.00
_cell.angle_gamma   90.00
#
_symmetry.space_group_name_H-M   'P 1'
#
loop_
_entity.id
_entity.type
_entity.pdbx_description
1 polymer ?
#
loop_
_entity_poly.entity_id
_entity_poly.type
_entity_poly.pdbx_seq_one_letter_code
_entity_poly.pdbx_strand_id
1 'polypeptide(L)'
;MCGIYIEGLPPIPGGGSNPSLFLSWFYDRYDATTRARIRAEYARRGFTDWLMSWPDSRAIGATPESFAATCRELYDAGFDVTSMMCSKDYDPSDVEELKRRIAPALQALTRVAGRICVGWEL
;
A
#
# COMPACT_ATOMS: atom_id res chain seq x y z
N MET A 1 4.11 11.52 -12.93
CA MET A 1 3.81 10.46 -11.93
C MET A 1 5.08 10.25 -11.13
N CYS A 2 5.00 10.42 -9.81
CA CYS A 2 6.11 10.21 -8.88
C CYS A 2 6.24 8.71 -8.56
N GLY A 3 7.45 8.27 -8.22
CA GLY A 3 7.79 6.87 -7.96
C GLY A 3 9.31 6.69 -7.98
N ILE A 4 9.79 5.47 -7.76
CA ILE A 4 11.21 5.14 -7.92
C ILE A 4 11.40 4.19 -9.09
N TYR A 5 12.49 4.36 -9.85
CA TYR A 5 12.81 3.44 -10.94
C TYR A 5 13.41 2.14 -10.40
N ILE A 6 12.80 1.01 -10.74
CA ILE A 6 13.32 -0.34 -10.50
C ILE A 6 13.24 -1.08 -11.83
N GLU A 7 14.39 -1.36 -12.44
CA GLU A 7 14.46 -1.96 -13.77
C GLU A 7 13.84 -3.35 -13.83
N GLY A 8 13.21 -3.67 -14.96
CA GLY A 8 12.68 -5.00 -15.27
C GLY A 8 11.44 -5.39 -14.46
N LEU A 9 10.70 -4.43 -13.90
CA LEU A 9 9.43 -4.73 -13.24
C LEU A 9 8.35 -5.08 -14.28
N PRO A 10 7.48 -6.05 -13.99
CA PRO A 10 6.35 -6.35 -14.86
C PRO A 10 5.29 -5.24 -14.77
N PRO A 11 4.45 -5.06 -15.79
CA PRO A 11 3.28 -4.21 -15.69
C PRO A 11 2.29 -4.76 -14.65
N ILE A 12 1.51 -3.87 -14.04
CA ILE A 12 0.48 -4.22 -13.06
C ILE A 12 -0.85 -3.55 -13.45
N PRO A 13 -2.01 -4.10 -13.04
CA PRO A 13 -3.29 -3.43 -13.20
C PRO A 13 -3.27 -2.03 -12.58
N GLY A 14 -3.79 -1.02 -13.29
CA GLY A 14 -3.78 0.37 -12.85
C GLY A 14 -2.40 1.05 -12.75
N GLY A 15 -1.34 0.40 -13.23
CA GLY A 15 0.01 0.96 -13.30
C GLY A 15 0.19 1.95 -14.47
N GLY A 16 1.28 2.71 -14.43
CA GLY A 16 1.66 3.62 -15.53
C GLY A 16 2.21 2.90 -16.76
N SER A 17 2.38 3.64 -17.86
CA SER A 17 2.91 3.11 -19.13
C SER A 17 4.37 2.66 -19.08
N ASN A 18 5.13 3.07 -18.07
CA ASN A 18 6.49 2.59 -17.81
C ASN A 18 6.48 1.66 -16.58
N PRO A 19 6.55 0.33 -16.78
CA PRO A 19 6.54 -0.64 -15.68
C PRO A 19 7.70 -0.50 -14.69
N SER A 20 8.82 0.11 -15.12
CA SER A 20 9.98 0.32 -14.24
C SER A 20 9.73 1.42 -13.20
N LEU A 21 8.69 2.25 -13.34
CA LEU A 21 8.33 3.24 -12.34
C LEU A 21 7.49 2.58 -11.24
N PHE A 22 8.14 2.23 -10.14
CA PHE A 22 7.51 1.64 -8.97
C PHE A 22 6.88 2.70 -8.08
N LEU A 23 5.68 2.40 -7.57
CA LEU A 23 4.95 3.24 -6.65
C LEU A 23 4.46 2.38 -5.48
N SER A 24 4.84 2.77 -4.26
CA SER A 24 4.79 1.91 -3.07
C SER A 24 3.39 1.40 -2.73
N TRP A 25 2.36 2.21 -3.00
CA TRP A 25 0.97 1.85 -2.69
C TRP A 25 0.37 0.79 -3.62
N PHE A 26 1.06 0.42 -4.71
CA PHE A 26 0.67 -0.70 -5.60
C PHE A 26 1.51 -1.96 -5.37
N TYR A 27 2.26 -2.01 -4.27
CA TYR A 27 3.13 -3.14 -3.94
C TYR A 27 2.41 -4.49 -3.93
N ASP A 28 1.15 -4.49 -3.47
CA ASP A 28 0.34 -5.69 -3.37
C ASP A 28 -0.08 -6.28 -4.72
N ARG A 29 0.12 -5.55 -5.83
CA ARG A 29 -0.19 -6.01 -7.19
C ARG A 29 0.89 -6.92 -7.79
N TYR A 30 2.06 -6.96 -7.16
CA TYR A 30 3.18 -7.78 -7.61
C TYR A 30 3.16 -9.17 -6.97
N ASP A 31 3.69 -10.17 -7.68
CA ASP A 31 3.91 -11.51 -7.12
C ASP A 31 5.02 -11.52 -6.06
N ALA A 32 5.13 -12.62 -5.31
CA ALA A 32 6.08 -12.75 -4.21
C ALA A 32 7.55 -12.57 -4.64
N THR A 33 7.92 -13.07 -5.83
CA THR A 33 9.27 -12.96 -6.38
C THR A 33 9.63 -11.50 -6.68
N THR A 34 8.70 -10.79 -7.32
CA THR A 34 8.86 -9.39 -7.69
C THR A 34 8.86 -8.50 -6.44
N ARG A 35 7.96 -8.76 -5.49
CA ARG A 35 7.93 -8.10 -4.18
C ARG A 35 9.27 -8.22 -3.45
N ALA A 36 9.87 -9.41 -3.44
CA ALA A 36 11.18 -9.63 -2.83
C ALA A 36 12.27 -8.77 -3.50
N ARG A 37 12.25 -8.68 -4.83
CA ARG A 37 13.17 -7.82 -5.60
C ARG A 37 12.98 -6.34 -5.27
N ILE A 38 11.73 -5.88 -5.16
CA ILE A 38 11.42 -4.50 -4.80
C ILE A 38 11.96 -4.18 -3.40
N ARG A 39 11.70 -5.04 -2.41
CA ARG A 39 12.22 -4.86 -1.04
C ARG A 39 13.75 -4.81 -1.02
N ALA A 40 14.41 -5.71 -1.74
CA ALA A 40 15.88 -5.71 -1.84
C ALA A 40 16.40 -4.40 -2.44
N GLU A 41 15.74 -3.86 -3.47
CA GLU A 41 16.15 -2.61 -4.09
C GLU A 41 15.90 -1.38 -3.18
N TYR A 42 14.80 -1.36 -2.43
CA TYR A 42 14.56 -0.34 -1.40
C TYR A 42 15.65 -0.36 -0.34
N ALA A 43 15.95 -1.54 0.22
CA ALA A 43 16.99 -1.73 1.23
C ALA A 43 18.37 -1.33 0.70
N ARG A 44 18.72 -1.70 -0.53
CA ARG A 44 19.98 -1.33 -1.20
C ARG A 44 20.15 0.19 -1.32
N ARG A 45 19.05 0.93 -1.49
CA ARG A 45 19.03 2.40 -1.58
C ARG A 45 18.93 3.09 -0.23
N GLY A 46 18.75 2.34 0.86
CA GLY A 46 18.56 2.89 2.21
C GLY A 46 17.18 3.53 2.43
N PHE A 47 16.19 3.20 1.60
CA PHE A 47 14.82 3.66 1.82
C PHE A 47 14.13 2.79 2.88
N THR A 48 13.56 3.42 3.90
CA THR A 48 12.90 2.74 5.03
C THR A 48 11.40 2.99 5.06
N ASP A 49 10.93 4.18 4.68
CA ASP A 49 9.50 4.51 4.69
C ASP A 49 8.74 3.87 3.54
N TRP A 50 7.58 3.28 3.86
CA TRP A 50 6.69 2.65 2.88
C TRP A 50 5.25 3.13 3.04
N LEU A 51 4.64 3.63 1.98
CA LEU A 51 3.22 3.99 1.97
C LEU A 51 2.39 2.90 1.29
N MET A 52 1.41 2.35 2.01
CA MET A 52 0.38 1.43 1.52
C MET A 52 -0.98 2.14 1.45
N SER A 53 -1.79 1.85 0.43
CA SER A 53 -3.12 2.45 0.25
C SER A 53 -4.20 1.38 0.38
N TRP A 54 -4.99 1.47 1.45
CA TRP A 54 -6.15 0.57 1.62
C TRP A 54 -7.19 0.75 0.50
N PRO A 55 -7.56 1.97 0.06
CA PRO A 55 -8.49 2.14 -1.05
C PRO A 55 -8.04 1.44 -2.35
N ASP A 56 -6.77 1.55 -2.70
CA ASP A 56 -6.21 0.92 -3.91
C ASP A 56 -6.18 -0.61 -3.81
N SER A 57 -5.76 -1.13 -2.67
CA SER A 57 -5.77 -2.58 -2.40
C SER A 57 -7.19 -3.14 -2.44
N ARG A 58 -8.13 -2.46 -1.78
CA ARG A 58 -9.55 -2.83 -1.77
C ARG A 58 -10.15 -2.80 -3.18
N ALA A 59 -9.78 -1.83 -4.01
CA ALA A 59 -10.27 -1.70 -5.38
C ALA A 59 -9.91 -2.89 -6.28
N ILE A 60 -8.87 -3.67 -5.92
CA ILE A 60 -8.49 -4.91 -6.61
C ILE A 60 -8.90 -6.18 -5.84
N GLY A 61 -9.75 -6.05 -4.82
CA GLY A 61 -10.32 -7.18 -4.08
C GLY A 61 -9.53 -7.64 -2.85
N ALA A 62 -8.56 -6.87 -2.37
CA ALA A 62 -7.90 -7.19 -1.10
C ALA A 62 -8.91 -7.17 0.07
N THR A 63 -8.78 -8.12 0.99
CA THR A 63 -9.49 -8.11 2.26
C THR A 63 -8.65 -7.37 3.31
N PRO A 64 -9.26 -6.93 4.43
CA PRO A 64 -8.52 -6.38 5.58
C PRO A 64 -7.34 -7.26 6.01
N GLU A 65 -7.53 -8.57 6.06
CA GLU A 65 -6.52 -9.55 6.47
C GLU A 65 -5.38 -9.66 5.45
N SER A 66 -5.70 -9.74 4.14
CA SER A 66 -4.65 -9.81 3.12
C SER A 66 -3.85 -8.51 3.03
N PHE A 67 -4.49 -7.36 3.27
CA PHE A 67 -3.83 -6.06 3.35
C PHE A 67 -2.90 -5.97 4.57
N ALA A 68 -3.38 -6.38 5.74
CA ALA A 68 -2.58 -6.42 6.95
C ALA A 68 -1.40 -7.40 6.84
N ALA A 69 -1.59 -8.55 6.18
CA ALA A 69 -0.51 -9.50 5.91
C ALA A 69 0.58 -8.88 5.01
N THR A 70 0.19 -8.11 3.99
CA THR A 70 1.14 -7.38 3.14
C THR A 70 1.88 -6.28 3.92
N CYS A 71 1.19 -5.58 4.82
CA CYS A 71 1.84 -4.61 5.72
C CYS A 71 2.81 -5.30 6.69
N ARG A 72 2.43 -6.47 7.25
CA ARG A 72 3.30 -7.29 8.10
C ARG A 72 4.55 -7.74 7.36
N GLU A 73 4.41 -8.19 6.11
CA GLU A 73 5.54 -8.59 5.25
C GLU A 73 6.59 -7.47 5.13
N LEU A 74 6.13 -6.22 4.95
CA LEU A 74 7.00 -5.05 4.86
C LEU A 74 7.63 -4.69 6.22
N TYR A 75 6.82 -4.70 7.28
CA TYR A 75 7.29 -4.45 8.64
C TYR A 75 8.38 -5.45 9.07
N ASP A 76 8.14 -6.75 8.84
CA ASP A 76 9.09 -7.82 9.18
C ASP A 76 10.37 -7.75 8.32
N ALA A 77 10.30 -7.13 7.14
CA ALA A 77 11.46 -6.83 6.29
C ALA A 77 12.23 -5.55 6.72
N GLY A 78 11.79 -4.88 7.79
CA GLY A 78 12.47 -3.71 8.36
C GLY A 78 12.01 -2.36 7.81
N PHE A 79 10.86 -2.29 7.14
CA PHE A 79 10.31 -1.03 6.61
C PHE A 79 9.35 -0.36 7.61
N ASP A 80 9.35 0.98 7.61
CA ASP A 80 8.42 1.83 8.34
C ASP A 80 7.13 1.98 7.54
N VAL A 81 6.15 1.11 7.82
CA VAL A 81 4.89 1.07 7.07
C VAL A 81 3.92 2.15 7.56
N THR A 82 3.53 3.01 6.64
CA THR A 82 2.42 3.96 6.76
C THR A 82 1.25 3.48 5.92
N SER A 83 0.05 3.43 6.49
CA SER A 83 -1.17 3.05 5.76
C SER A 83 -2.08 4.25 5.56
N MET A 84 -2.39 4.61 4.31
CA MET A 84 -3.49 5.51 3.96
C MET A 84 -4.80 4.70 3.96
N MET A 85 -5.78 5.16 4.72
CA MET A 85 -7.02 4.39 4.95
C MET A 85 -8.19 4.80 4.06
N CYS A 86 -8.18 6.01 3.52
CA CYS A 86 -9.28 6.55 2.74
C CYS A 86 -8.79 7.50 1.66
N SER A 87 -9.58 7.66 0.61
CA SER A 87 -9.33 8.61 -0.46
C SER A 87 -10.65 9.16 -0.99
N LYS A 88 -10.70 10.47 -1.30
CA LYS A 88 -11.88 11.10 -1.90
C LYS A 88 -12.31 10.44 -3.21
N ASP A 89 -11.36 9.86 -3.94
CA ASP A 89 -11.61 9.24 -5.24
C ASP A 89 -12.33 7.90 -5.09
N TYR A 90 -12.29 7.28 -3.90
CA TYR A 90 -12.84 5.95 -3.62
C TYR A 90 -13.92 5.94 -2.51
N ASP A 91 -13.96 6.97 -1.67
CA ASP A 91 -14.81 7.06 -0.48
C ASP A 91 -15.61 8.38 -0.52
N PRO A 92 -16.87 8.35 -0.99
CA PRO A 92 -17.73 9.53 -1.08
C PRO A 92 -18.25 9.98 0.30
N SER A 93 -18.95 11.11 0.30
CA SER A 93 -18.98 12.13 1.36
C SER A 93 -19.52 11.80 2.76
N ASP A 94 -19.96 10.57 3.03
CA ASP A 94 -20.50 10.21 4.34
C ASP A 94 -19.39 9.69 5.26
N VAL A 95 -19.01 10.50 6.25
CA VAL A 95 -17.96 10.18 7.22
C VAL A 95 -18.29 8.93 8.06
N GLU A 96 -19.56 8.71 8.38
CA GLU A 96 -19.97 7.57 9.20
C GLU A 96 -19.91 6.26 8.39
N GLU A 97 -20.28 6.31 7.11
CA GLU A 97 -20.06 5.21 6.18
C GLU A 97 -18.57 4.93 5.99
N LEU A 98 -17.76 5.97 5.80
CA LEU A 98 -16.32 5.84 5.67
C LEU A 98 -15.71 5.15 6.89
N LYS A 99 -16.03 5.62 8.11
CA LYS A 99 -15.57 5.00 9.37
C LYS A 99 -15.93 3.52 9.43
N ARG A 100 -17.18 3.15 9.10
CA ARG A 100 -17.63 1.74 9.06
C ARG A 100 -16.83 0.92 8.04
N ARG A 101 -16.53 1.48 6.87
CA ARG A 101 -15.80 0.79 5.78
C ARG A 101 -14.32 0.56 6.11
N ILE A 102 -13.67 1.48 6.81
CA ILE A 102 -12.24 1.35 7.14
C ILE A 102 -11.98 0.63 8.46
N ALA A 103 -12.97 0.55 9.36
CA ALA A 103 -12.83 -0.05 10.68
C ALA A 103 -12.24 -1.49 10.66
N PRO A 104 -12.68 -2.42 9.77
CA PRO A 104 -12.09 -3.75 9.72
C PRO A 104 -10.60 -3.72 9.35
N ALA A 105 -10.20 -2.88 8.39
CA ALA A 105 -8.80 -2.72 8.01
C ALA A 105 -7.97 -2.07 9.11
N LEU A 106 -8.50 -1.05 9.79
CA LEU A 106 -7.86 -0.44 10.96
C LEU A 106 -7.61 -1.48 12.07
N GLN A 107 -8.60 -2.34 12.34
CA GLN A 107 -8.47 -3.39 13.34
C GLN A 107 -7.41 -4.42 12.94
N ALA A 108 -7.40 -4.85 11.67
CA ALA A 108 -6.40 -5.79 11.16
C ALA A 108 -4.98 -5.19 11.16
N LEU A 109 -4.85 -3.87 11.02
CA LEU A 109 -3.58 -3.16 11.04
C LEU A 109 -2.98 -2.95 12.43
N THR A 110 -3.71 -3.29 13.50
CA THR A 110 -3.18 -3.17 14.85
C THR A 110 -1.88 -3.97 14.98
N ARG A 111 -0.79 -3.26 15.32
CA ARG A 111 0.58 -3.79 15.50
C ARG A 111 1.39 -4.11 14.22
N VAL A 112 0.92 -3.76 13.02
CA VAL A 112 1.69 -3.92 11.75
C VAL A 112 2.09 -2.61 11.11
N ALA A 113 1.22 -1.60 11.15
CA ALA A 113 1.53 -0.29 10.60
C ALA A 113 2.14 0.59 11.71
N GLY A 114 3.32 1.15 11.44
CA GLY A 114 3.95 2.10 12.35
C GLY A 114 3.17 3.42 12.41
N ARG A 115 2.53 3.79 11.30
CA ARG A 115 1.68 4.99 11.18
C ARG A 115 0.42 4.69 10.40
N ILE A 116 -0.69 5.30 10.80
CA ILE A 116 -1.96 5.23 10.09
C ILE A 116 -2.38 6.65 9.74
N CYS A 117 -2.63 6.90 8.46
CA CYS A 117 -3.15 8.15 7.94
C CYS A 117 -4.63 7.96 7.59
N VAL A 118 -5.49 8.65 8.34
CA VAL A 118 -6.90 8.84 8.01
C VAL A 118 -7.09 10.30 7.66
N GLY A 119 -7.02 10.61 6.36
CA GLY A 119 -7.17 11.96 5.83
C GLY A 119 -8.35 12.00 4.87
N TRP A 120 -9.27 12.92 5.11
CA TRP A 120 -10.38 13.21 4.22
C TRP A 120 -10.45 14.74 4.10
N GLU A 121 -10.12 15.27 2.93
CA GLU A 121 -10.23 16.70 2.63
C GLU A 121 -11.65 16.98 2.14
N LEU A 122 -12.32 17.91 2.82
CA LEU A 122 -13.63 18.47 2.46
C LEU A 122 -13.52 19.41 1.25
#